data_AF-A0A9E3CYC7-F1
#
_entry.id   AF-A0A9E3CYC7-F1
#
_cell.length_a   1.000
_cell.length_b   1.000
_cell.length_c   1.000
_cell.angle_alpha   90.00
_cell.angle_beta   90.00
_cell.angle_gamma   90.00
#
_symmetry.space_group_name_H-M   'P 1'
#
loop_
_entity.id
_entity.type
_entity.pdbx_description
1 polymer ?
#
loop_
_entity_poly.entity_id
_entity_poly.type
_entity_poly.pdbx_seq_one_letter_code
_entity_poly.pdbx_strand_id
1 'polypeptide(L)'
;MAMPGTGRGRGGHFCIAAMMVLSACSVDGLGAASSEVFQADGARVVRSETYGIAVRTAADDAGITLGWSWTLALIPVCPDAPRPGTYRFGLATSGLRPIATVRRTGGVAIEINRRAIGVMLGFSEDGLLSRLPADASVVRSLVLTPDEPSRIEFRQFPETSLCS
;
A
#
# COMPACT_ATOMS: atom_id res chain seq x y z
N MET A 1 -36.28 19.50 -49.68
CA MET A 1 -36.30 18.37 -48.73
C MET A 1 -34.85 17.93 -48.53
N ALA A 2 -34.19 18.46 -47.51
CA ALA A 2 -32.77 18.24 -47.22
C ALA A 2 -32.67 17.56 -45.85
N MET A 3 -32.00 16.41 -45.80
CA MET A 3 -31.76 15.68 -44.54
C MET A 3 -30.58 16.29 -43.77
N PRO A 4 -30.63 16.33 -42.42
CA PRO A 4 -29.51 16.76 -41.59
C PRO A 4 -28.51 15.62 -41.39
N GLY A 5 -27.24 15.92 -41.61
CA GLY A 5 -26.11 15.02 -41.39
C GLY A 5 -25.86 14.76 -39.90
N THR A 6 -25.69 13.49 -39.58
CA THR A 6 -25.33 12.94 -38.27
C THR A 6 -23.92 13.35 -37.84
N GLY A 7 -23.81 14.15 -36.77
CA GLY A 7 -22.56 14.42 -36.07
C GLY A 7 -22.13 13.22 -35.24
N ARG A 8 -21.00 12.59 -35.60
CA ARG A 8 -20.45 11.41 -34.93
C ARG A 8 -19.00 11.67 -34.54
N GLY A 9 -18.65 11.46 -33.28
CA GLY A 9 -17.30 11.02 -32.90
C GLY A 9 -16.36 11.99 -32.18
N ARG A 10 -16.80 12.77 -31.18
CA ARG A 10 -15.86 13.48 -30.27
C ARG A 10 -15.91 13.07 -28.79
N GLY A 11 -16.91 12.31 -28.35
CA GLY A 11 -17.06 11.94 -26.93
C GLY A 11 -16.15 10.80 -26.44
N GLY A 12 -15.75 9.88 -27.32
CA GLY A 12 -14.99 8.68 -26.92
C GLY A 12 -13.52 8.96 -26.58
N HIS A 13 -12.87 9.86 -27.32
CA HIS A 13 -11.45 10.17 -27.12
C HIS A 13 -11.17 10.93 -25.82
N PHE A 14 -12.13 11.75 -25.36
CA PHE A 14 -11.97 12.51 -24.13
C PHE A 14 -12.02 11.62 -22.87
N CYS A 15 -12.85 10.58 -22.87
CA CYS A 15 -12.94 9.63 -21.75
C CYS A 15 -11.68 8.76 -21.63
N ILE A 16 -11.11 8.31 -22.75
CA ILE A 16 -9.89 7.49 -22.75
C ILE A 16 -8.69 8.35 -22.31
N ALA A 17 -8.57 9.58 -22.79
CA ALA A 17 -7.52 10.50 -22.36
C ALA A 17 -7.64 10.86 -20.88
N ALA A 18 -8.86 11.10 -20.37
CA ALA A 18 -9.09 11.38 -18.95
C ALA A 18 -8.76 10.17 -18.05
N MET A 19 -9.09 8.95 -18.48
CA MET A 19 -8.69 7.72 -17.78
C MET A 19 -7.18 7.51 -17.78
N MET A 20 -6.49 7.79 -18.90
CA MET A 20 -5.03 7.71 -18.97
C MET A 20 -4.35 8.75 -18.07
N VAL A 21 -4.85 9.99 -18.05
CA VAL A 21 -4.31 11.05 -17.17
C VAL A 21 -4.54 10.74 -15.69
N LEU A 22 -5.69 10.16 -15.33
CA LEU A 22 -5.94 9.72 -13.95
C LEU A 22 -5.08 8.50 -13.55
N SER A 23 -4.74 7.63 -14.50
CA SER A 23 -3.89 6.46 -14.25
C SER A 23 -2.40 6.80 -14.07
N ALA A 24 -1.94 7.95 -14.56
CA ALA A 24 -0.53 8.33 -14.52
C ALA A 24 -0.08 8.96 -13.18
N CYS A 25 -1.00 9.18 -12.24
CA CYS A 25 -0.69 9.81 -10.96
C CYS A 25 -0.61 8.83 -9.78
N SER A 26 -0.94 7.54 -9.95
CA SER A 26 -0.80 6.60 -8.83
C SER A 26 0.67 6.26 -8.59
N VAL A 27 1.14 6.57 -7.39
CA VAL A 27 2.41 6.09 -6.91
C VAL A 27 2.31 4.58 -6.69
N ASP A 28 3.28 3.81 -7.20
CA ASP A 28 3.35 2.35 -7.10
C ASP A 28 2.31 1.56 -7.94
N GLY A 29 1.78 2.12 -9.03
CA GLY A 29 0.86 1.37 -9.89
C GLY A 29 0.23 2.13 -11.06
N LEU A 30 -0.74 1.47 -11.72
CA LEU A 30 -1.69 2.08 -12.65
C LEU A 30 -3.11 1.86 -12.10
N GLY A 31 -3.79 2.93 -11.69
CA GLY A 31 -5.17 2.83 -11.24
C GLY A 31 -5.58 3.90 -10.23
N ALA A 32 -6.62 3.61 -9.46
CA ALA A 32 -7.01 4.46 -8.34
C ALA A 32 -6.28 3.98 -7.08
N ALA A 33 -5.46 4.85 -6.49
CA ALA A 33 -4.74 4.57 -5.26
C ALA A 33 -5.07 5.63 -4.21
N SER A 34 -5.37 5.21 -2.99
CA SER A 34 -5.52 6.11 -1.86
C SER A 34 -4.73 5.60 -0.67
N SER A 35 -4.17 6.50 0.11
CA SER A 35 -3.50 6.16 1.35
C SER A 35 -4.01 7.03 2.49
N GLU A 36 -4.16 6.45 3.66
CA GLU A 36 -4.48 7.14 4.89
C GLU A 36 -3.35 6.87 5.88
N VAL A 37 -2.83 7.95 6.47
CA VAL A 37 -1.79 7.88 7.48
C VAL A 37 -2.37 8.36 8.79
N PHE A 38 -2.27 7.54 9.83
CA PHE A 38 -2.67 7.90 11.18
C PHE A 38 -1.61 7.48 12.20
N GLN A 39 -1.69 8.03 13.40
CA GLN A 39 -0.77 7.72 14.48
C GLN A 39 -1.37 6.64 15.38
N ALA A 40 -0.57 5.65 15.72
CA ALA A 40 -0.91 4.63 16.71
C ALA A 40 0.33 4.34 17.55
N ASP A 41 0.27 4.64 18.86
CA ASP A 41 1.28 4.30 19.88
C ASP A 41 2.75 4.33 19.41
N GLY A 42 3.25 5.50 19.01
CA GLY A 42 4.67 5.64 18.60
C GLY A 42 5.02 5.08 17.22
N ALA A 43 4.02 4.68 16.43
CA ALA A 43 4.13 4.34 15.02
C ALA A 43 3.22 5.22 14.14
N ARG A 44 3.60 5.37 12.87
CA ARG A 44 2.75 5.82 11.78
C ARG A 44 2.20 4.58 11.09
N VAL A 45 0.88 4.49 11.02
CA VAL A 45 0.23 3.43 10.26
C VAL A 45 -0.17 4.02 8.91
N VAL A 46 0.32 3.40 7.84
CA VAL A 46 -0.03 3.74 6.47
C VAL A 46 -0.97 2.66 5.96
N ARG A 47 -2.23 3.03 5.75
CA ARG A 47 -3.21 2.20 5.08
C ARG A 47 -3.32 2.63 3.63
N SER A 48 -2.87 1.81 2.70
CA SER A 48 -2.95 2.03 1.27
C SER A 48 -3.98 1.10 0.64
N GLU A 49 -4.73 1.61 -0.31
CA GLU A 49 -5.71 0.87 -1.08
C GLU A 49 -5.54 1.20 -2.56
N THR A 50 -5.50 0.16 -3.40
CA THR A 50 -5.27 0.28 -4.83
C THR A 50 -6.27 -0.56 -5.59
N TYR A 51 -6.92 0.05 -6.58
CA TYR A 51 -7.79 -0.60 -7.55
C TYR A 51 -7.17 -0.45 -8.94
N GLY A 52 -6.83 -1.56 -9.57
CA GLY A 52 -6.14 -1.60 -10.87
C GLY A 52 -4.89 -2.47 -10.78
N ILE A 53 -3.75 -1.93 -11.20
CA ILE A 53 -2.46 -2.60 -11.17
C ILE A 53 -1.63 -2.00 -10.04
N ALA A 54 -1.36 -2.77 -9.00
CA ALA A 54 -0.37 -2.43 -7.97
C ALA A 54 0.96 -3.08 -8.31
N VAL A 55 2.04 -2.31 -8.34
CA VAL A 55 3.40 -2.77 -8.63
C VAL A 55 4.26 -2.54 -7.40
N ARG A 56 4.90 -3.60 -6.92
CA ARG A 56 5.78 -3.57 -5.76
C ARG A 56 7.18 -3.94 -6.19
N THR A 57 8.14 -3.11 -5.80
CA THR A 57 9.55 -3.20 -6.21
C THR A 57 10.50 -3.28 -5.02
N ALA A 58 9.97 -3.42 -3.80
CA ALA A 58 10.81 -3.57 -2.61
C ALA A 58 11.66 -4.84 -2.72
N ALA A 59 12.92 -4.77 -2.29
CA ALA A 59 13.90 -5.84 -2.48
C ALA A 59 13.47 -7.19 -1.86
N ASP A 60 12.70 -7.16 -0.77
CA ASP A 60 12.19 -8.36 -0.10
C ASP A 60 10.72 -8.67 -0.42
N ASP A 61 10.06 -7.84 -1.24
CA ASP A 61 8.63 -7.94 -1.54
C ASP A 61 8.30 -7.40 -2.95
N ALA A 62 8.83 -8.06 -3.99
CA ALA A 62 8.53 -7.74 -5.36
C ALA A 62 7.29 -8.49 -5.87
N GLY A 63 6.42 -7.81 -6.61
CA GLY A 63 5.25 -8.44 -7.21
C GLY A 63 4.31 -7.47 -7.90
N ILE A 64 3.40 -8.03 -8.67
CA ILE A 64 2.36 -7.29 -9.41
C ILE A 64 1.01 -7.85 -9.01
N THR A 65 0.06 -6.98 -8.71
CA THR A 65 -1.33 -7.37 -8.41
C THR A 65 -2.27 -6.65 -9.34
N LEU A 66 -3.10 -7.40 -10.06
CA LEU A 66 -4.20 -6.92 -10.88
C LEU A 66 -5.51 -7.15 -10.13
N GLY A 67 -6.21 -6.09 -9.77
CA GLY A 67 -7.48 -6.15 -9.06
C GLY A 67 -7.52 -5.13 -7.93
N TRP A 68 -7.82 -5.60 -6.72
CA TRP A 68 -7.83 -4.81 -5.50
C TRP A 68 -6.68 -5.23 -4.60
N SER A 69 -5.99 -4.24 -4.02
CA SER A 69 -4.96 -4.45 -3.01
C SER A 69 -5.20 -3.49 -1.86
N TRP A 70 -5.19 -4.02 -0.64
CA TRP A 70 -5.20 -3.24 0.59
C TRP A 70 -3.94 -3.59 1.37
N THR A 71 -3.20 -2.59 1.80
CA THR A 71 -1.93 -2.76 2.50
C THR A 71 -1.94 -1.88 3.74
N LEU A 72 -1.59 -2.45 4.87
CA LEU A 72 -1.40 -1.73 6.12
C LEU A 72 0.04 -1.91 6.55
N ALA A 73 0.80 -0.82 6.57
CA ALA A 73 2.21 -0.80 6.93
C ALA A 73 2.40 0.02 8.21
N LEU A 74 3.07 -0.57 9.20
CA LEU A 74 3.49 0.13 10.41
C LEU A 74 4.90 0.63 10.25
N ILE A 75 5.07 1.94 10.39
CA ILE A 75 6.34 2.64 10.22
C ILE A 75 6.70 3.25 11.58
N PRO A 76 7.90 3.00 12.13
CA PRO A 76 8.32 3.65 13.37
C PRO A 76 8.35 5.17 13.18
N VAL A 77 8.07 5.93 14.24
CA VAL A 77 8.15 7.40 14.17
C VAL A 77 9.61 7.80 13.98
N CYS A 78 9.94 8.20 12.75
CA CYS A 78 11.23 8.77 12.36
C CYS A 78 11.00 10.03 11.51
N PRO A 79 12.04 10.85 11.25
CA PRO A 79 11.90 12.06 10.44
C PRO A 79 11.33 11.82 9.04
N ASP A 80 11.59 10.64 8.46
CA ASP A 80 11.12 10.24 7.13
C ASP A 80 9.70 9.65 7.14
N ALA A 81 9.12 9.43 8.32
CA ALA A 81 7.79 8.86 8.43
C ALA A 81 6.74 9.85 7.88
N PRO A 82 5.77 9.37 7.10
CA PRO A 82 4.78 10.24 6.49
C PRO A 82 3.92 10.94 7.55
N ARG A 83 3.49 12.16 7.23
CA ARG A 83 2.61 12.93 8.11
C ARG A 83 1.21 12.32 8.11
N PRO A 84 0.48 12.40 9.24
CA PRO A 84 -0.92 11.99 9.26
C PRO A 84 -1.75 12.77 8.24
N GLY A 85 -2.70 12.08 7.62
CA GLY A 85 -3.59 12.65 6.62
C GLY A 85 -3.98 11.65 5.52
N THR A 86 -4.79 12.14 4.59
CA THR A 86 -5.27 11.37 3.44
C THR A 86 -4.57 11.79 2.16
N TYR A 87 -4.10 10.81 1.40
CA TYR A 87 -3.38 10.94 0.14
C TYR A 87 -4.20 10.29 -0.97
N ARG A 88 -4.68 11.07 -1.94
CA ARG A 88 -5.62 10.61 -2.99
C ARG A 88 -4.97 9.92 -4.19
N PHE A 89 -3.64 9.83 -4.20
CA PHE A 89 -2.85 9.28 -5.30
C PHE A 89 -1.87 8.20 -4.82
N GLY A 90 -2.17 7.62 -3.66
CA GLY A 90 -1.25 6.76 -2.92
C GLY A 90 -0.15 7.56 -2.23
N LEU A 91 0.71 6.81 -1.53
CA LEU A 91 1.88 7.31 -0.84
C LEU A 91 3.05 6.39 -1.21
N ALA A 92 4.15 6.98 -1.68
CA ALA A 92 5.39 6.22 -1.88
C ALA A 92 5.85 5.67 -0.53
N THR A 93 5.92 4.35 -0.42
CA THR A 93 6.51 3.68 0.74
C THR A 93 7.92 3.16 0.47
N SER A 94 8.44 3.39 -0.74
CA SER A 94 9.81 3.05 -1.11
C SER A 94 10.83 3.71 -0.19
N GLY A 95 11.74 2.93 0.39
CA GLY A 95 12.75 3.43 1.31
C GLY A 95 12.28 3.54 2.77
N LEU A 96 10.98 3.49 3.02
CA LEU A 96 10.45 3.32 4.37
C LEU A 96 10.73 1.87 4.82
N ARG A 97 11.12 1.70 6.09
CA ARG A 97 11.37 0.39 6.69
C ARG A 97 10.20 0.04 7.62
N PRO A 98 9.10 -0.53 7.10
CA PRO A 98 7.99 -0.92 7.94
C PRO A 98 8.40 -2.07 8.85
N ILE A 99 7.96 -2.00 10.11
CA ILE A 99 8.18 -3.05 11.11
C ILE A 99 7.21 -4.22 10.93
N ALA A 100 6.03 -3.93 10.40
CA ALA A 100 5.00 -4.90 10.07
C ALA A 100 4.22 -4.43 8.85
N THR A 101 3.80 -5.36 8.01
CA THR A 101 2.96 -5.10 6.86
C THR A 101 1.92 -6.20 6.74
N VAL A 102 0.64 -5.84 6.73
CA VAL A 102 -0.46 -6.75 6.39
C VAL A 102 -0.97 -6.36 5.03
N ARG A 103 -1.24 -7.34 4.18
CA ARG A 103 -1.72 -7.12 2.84
C ARG A 103 -2.86 -8.06 2.53
N ARG A 104 -3.92 -7.51 1.96
CA ARG A 104 -5.05 -8.26 1.39
C ARG A 104 -5.07 -8.00 -0.11
N THR A 105 -5.12 -9.05 -0.91
CA THR A 105 -5.26 -8.93 -2.35
C THR A 105 -6.51 -9.64 -2.82
N GLY A 106 -7.19 -9.07 -3.81
CA GLY A 106 -8.34 -9.66 -4.48
C GLY A 106 -8.16 -9.52 -5.99
N GLY A 107 -8.00 -10.63 -6.71
CA GLY A 107 -7.77 -10.64 -8.14
C GLY A 107 -6.65 -11.59 -8.53
N VAL A 108 -5.74 -11.15 -9.39
CA VAL A 108 -4.57 -11.92 -9.83
C VAL A 108 -3.32 -11.29 -9.23
N ALA A 109 -2.55 -12.05 -8.47
CA ALA A 109 -1.27 -11.62 -7.93
C ALA A 109 -0.15 -12.48 -8.52
N ILE A 110 0.91 -11.84 -8.99
CA ILE A 110 2.18 -12.47 -9.36
C ILE A 110 3.18 -12.02 -8.32
N GLU A 111 3.71 -12.97 -7.55
CA GLU A 111 4.60 -12.67 -6.44
C GLU A 111 5.96 -13.30 -6.68
N ILE A 112 7.00 -12.51 -6.44
CA ILE A 112 8.39 -12.95 -6.48
C ILE A 112 9.03 -12.41 -5.19
N ASN A 113 8.80 -13.12 -4.10
CA ASN A 113 9.40 -12.80 -2.81
C ASN A 113 10.01 -14.05 -2.16
N ARG A 114 10.65 -13.89 -1.01
CA ARG A 114 11.32 -15.02 -0.32
C ARG A 114 10.36 -16.10 0.19
N ARG A 115 9.04 -15.81 0.24
CA ARG A 115 8.01 -16.73 0.74
C ARG A 115 7.22 -17.40 -0.38
N ALA A 116 7.05 -16.72 -1.51
CA ALA A 116 6.26 -17.18 -2.63
C ALA A 116 6.89 -16.74 -3.95
N ILE A 117 7.05 -17.71 -4.85
CA ILE A 117 7.25 -17.47 -6.29
C ILE A 117 6.08 -18.14 -6.98
N GLY A 118 5.13 -17.34 -7.48
CA GLY A 118 3.92 -17.93 -8.06
C GLY A 118 2.87 -16.92 -8.52
N VAL A 119 1.81 -17.48 -9.08
CA VAL A 119 0.60 -16.76 -9.49
C VAL A 119 -0.54 -17.21 -8.60
N MET A 120 -1.23 -16.27 -7.97
CA MET A 120 -2.42 -16.50 -7.17
C MET A 120 -3.62 -15.85 -7.85
N LEU A 121 -4.76 -16.56 -7.83
CA LEU A 121 -6.05 -16.05 -8.28
C LEU A 121 -7.05 -16.16 -7.12
N GLY A 122 -7.76 -15.07 -6.84
CA GLY A 122 -8.79 -15.01 -5.80
C GLY A 122 -8.43 -14.02 -4.71
N PHE A 123 -8.68 -14.40 -3.45
CA PHE A 123 -8.38 -13.59 -2.28
C PHE A 123 -7.18 -14.15 -1.52
N SER A 124 -6.23 -13.29 -1.13
CA SER A 124 -5.14 -13.66 -0.24
C SER A 124 -4.98 -12.62 0.88
N GLU A 125 -4.50 -13.07 2.03
CA GLU A 125 -4.05 -12.21 3.11
C GLU A 125 -2.65 -12.65 3.56
N ASP A 126 -1.70 -11.72 3.56
CA ASP A 126 -0.30 -11.96 3.92
C ASP A 126 0.16 -10.98 5.00
N GLY A 127 0.86 -11.49 6.01
CA GLY A 127 1.50 -10.69 7.06
C GLY A 127 3.03 -10.82 7.01
N LEU A 128 3.73 -9.71 6.77
CA LEU A 128 5.19 -9.62 6.84
C LEU A 128 5.61 -8.89 8.13
N LEU A 129 6.59 -9.43 8.83
CA LEU A 129 7.25 -8.79 9.97
C LEU A 129 8.71 -8.57 9.62
N SER A 130 9.24 -7.37 9.91
CA SER A 130 10.65 -7.07 9.69
C SER A 130 11.52 -7.92 10.61
N ARG A 131 12.62 -8.48 10.09
CA ARG A 131 13.63 -9.12 10.95
C ARG A 131 14.34 -8.05 11.79
N LEU A 132 14.42 -8.28 13.08
CA LEU A 132 15.26 -7.48 13.98
C LEU A 132 16.63 -8.15 14.11
N PRO A 133 17.73 -7.38 14.19
CA PRO A 133 19.03 -7.89 14.58
C PRO A 133 18.96 -8.64 15.92
N ALA A 134 19.71 -9.73 16.08
CA ALA A 134 19.66 -10.57 17.29
C ALA A 134 20.19 -9.85 18.55
N ASP A 135 21.02 -8.83 18.36
CA ASP A 135 21.53 -7.91 19.38
C ASP A 135 20.53 -6.81 19.75
N ALA A 136 19.48 -6.61 18.95
CA ALA A 136 18.35 -5.75 19.26
C ALA A 136 17.21 -6.59 19.87
N SER A 137 17.38 -7.03 21.12
CA SER A 137 16.26 -7.53 21.91
C SER A 137 15.29 -6.38 22.16
N VAL A 138 14.12 -6.45 21.53
CA VAL A 138 13.02 -5.53 21.82
C VAL A 138 11.76 -6.37 21.89
N VAL A 139 11.14 -6.42 23.07
CA VAL A 139 9.79 -6.96 23.17
C VAL A 139 8.85 -5.91 22.59
N ARG A 140 8.13 -6.28 21.54
CA ARG A 140 7.09 -5.44 20.91
C ARG A 140 5.78 -6.19 20.98
N SER A 141 4.78 -5.60 21.61
CA SER A 141 3.39 -6.07 21.48
C SER A 141 2.75 -5.28 20.35
N LEU A 142 2.36 -5.98 19.30
CA LEU A 142 1.63 -5.41 18.18
C LEU A 142 0.27 -6.09 18.11
N VAL A 143 -0.79 -5.34 18.39
CA VAL A 143 -2.18 -5.77 18.17
C VAL A 143 -2.63 -5.14 16.86
N LEU A 144 -2.69 -5.95 15.81
CA LEU A 144 -3.18 -5.54 14.51
C LEU A 144 -4.69 -5.80 14.43
N THR A 145 -5.46 -4.73 14.24
CA THR A 145 -6.90 -4.81 13.94
C THR A 145 -7.12 -4.23 12.55
N PRO A 146 -6.99 -5.02 11.47
CA PRO A 146 -7.05 -4.53 10.09
C PRO A 146 -8.36 -3.78 9.78
N ASP A 147 -9.46 -4.24 10.37
CA ASP A 147 -10.81 -3.71 10.13
C ASP A 147 -11.11 -2.44 10.95
N GLU A 148 -10.37 -2.23 12.06
CA GLU A 148 -10.47 -1.03 12.90
C GLU A 148 -9.06 -0.46 13.16
N PRO A 149 -8.50 0.29 12.19
CA PRO A 149 -7.11 0.71 12.24
C PRO A 149 -6.79 1.62 13.43
N SER A 150 -7.78 2.37 13.92
CA SER A 150 -7.69 3.20 15.14
C SER A 150 -7.49 2.40 16.42
N ARG A 151 -7.74 1.08 16.42
CA ARG A 151 -7.49 0.16 17.55
C ARG A 151 -6.16 -0.57 17.44
N ILE A 152 -5.28 -0.19 16.50
CA ILE A 152 -3.95 -0.77 16.43
C ILE A 152 -3.16 -0.29 17.65
N GLU A 153 -2.73 -1.24 18.48
CA GLU A 153 -1.85 -0.95 19.62
C GLU A 153 -0.45 -1.42 19.29
N PHE A 154 0.53 -0.52 19.43
CA PHE A 154 1.94 -0.84 19.30
C PHE A 154 2.67 -0.46 20.58
N ARG A 155 2.96 -1.45 21.42
CA ARG A 155 3.74 -1.24 22.64
C ARG A 155 5.14 -1.74 22.41
N GLN A 156 6.07 -0.80 22.28
CA GLN A 156 7.49 -1.12 22.41
C GLN A 156 7.83 -1.09 23.91
N PHE A 157 8.15 -2.25 24.47
CA PHE A 157 8.67 -2.28 25.83
C PHE A 157 10.11 -1.73 25.78
N PRO A 158 10.45 -0.76 26.63
CA PRO A 158 11.78 -0.16 26.62
C PRO A 158 12.79 -1.18 27.16
N GLU A 159 13.56 -1.81 26.28
CA GLU A 159 14.96 -2.08 26.59
C GLU A 159 15.81 -0.93 26.05
N THR A 160 16.68 -0.45 26.91
CA THR A 160 17.55 0.72 26.86
C THR A 160 18.00 1.15 25.44
N SER A 161 17.67 2.40 25.09
CA SER A 161 18.23 3.25 24.01
C SER A 161 18.68 2.56 22.70
N LEU A 162 17.80 2.51 21.70
CA LEU A 162 18.12 2.20 20.29
C LEU A 162 18.36 3.45 19.44
N CYS A 163 18.81 4.54 20.07
CA CYS A 163 19.32 5.74 19.40
C CYS A 163 20.68 6.10 20.00
N SER A 164 21.71 5.35 19.65
CA SER A 164 23.11 5.79 19.72
C SER A 164 23.84 5.32 18.48
#